data_AF-A0A067DJK6-F1
#
_entry.id   AF-A0A067DJK6-F1
#
_cell.length_a   1.000
_cell.length_b   1.000
_cell.length_c   1.000
_cell.angle_alpha   90.00
_cell.angle_beta   90.00
_cell.angle_gamma   90.00
#
_symmetry.space_group_name_H-M   'P 1'
#
loop_
_entity.id
_entity.type
_entity.pdbx_description
1 polymer ?
#
loop_
_entity_poly.entity_id
_entity_poly.type
_entity_poly.pdbx_seq_one_letter_code
_entity_poly.pdbx_strand_id
1 'polypeptide(L)'
;NLREKRSLPPADYIFKIKSFNLLADSTVDGFESGVFESGGYYWCVCTRLVFYPKGKGSSDHLSLYLKIDESNSYPNAAWSVNVCYRLFVYDQIRKDYLAVQDAKSGVRTFDQQTSELGFDKFLTLAELNQHLKGYLLNNTCTFGAEIYVIKPTDTEGTLSKEDSLAIKV
;
A
#
# COMPACT_ATOMS: atom_id res chain seq x y z
N ASN A 1 5.68 -0.93 -11.82
CA ASN A 1 5.01 -0.04 -10.85
C ASN A 1 5.25 1.40 -11.27
N LEU A 2 4.22 2.23 -11.20
CA LEU A 2 4.35 3.68 -11.37
C LEU A 2 4.86 4.27 -10.05
N ARG A 3 5.82 5.19 -10.14
CA ARG A 3 6.42 5.87 -8.99
C ARG A 3 6.24 7.37 -9.15
N GLU A 4 5.67 8.04 -8.17
CA GLU A 4 5.45 9.49 -8.18
C GLU A 4 5.94 10.13 -6.88
N LYS A 5 6.39 11.39 -6.96
CA LYS A 5 6.65 12.20 -5.77
C LYS A 5 5.37 12.94 -5.38
N ARG A 6 5.02 12.92 -4.10
CA ARG A 6 3.82 13.56 -3.57
C ARG A 6 4.13 14.32 -2.28
N SER A 7 3.72 15.58 -2.19
CA SER A 7 3.91 16.39 -0.97
C SER A 7 2.88 16.08 0.12
N LEU A 8 1.70 15.54 -0.25
CA LEU A 8 0.63 15.26 0.70
C LEU A 8 0.80 13.88 1.38
N PRO A 9 0.47 13.77 2.68
CA PRO A 9 0.50 12.51 3.43
C PRO A 9 -0.57 11.53 2.92
N PRO A 10 -0.31 10.20 2.92
CA PRO A 10 -1.29 9.15 2.60
C PRO A 10 -2.63 9.38 3.30
N ALA A 11 -3.74 9.19 2.59
CA ALA A 11 -5.06 9.54 3.12
C ALA A 11 -5.49 8.64 4.28
N ASP A 12 -5.17 7.35 4.22
CA ASP A 12 -5.74 6.36 5.13
C ASP A 12 -4.83 6.03 6.31
N TYR A 13 -3.53 5.83 6.05
CA TYR A 13 -2.65 5.35 7.11
C TYR A 13 -1.18 5.70 6.93
N ILE A 14 -0.52 5.99 8.05
CA ILE A 14 0.92 6.19 8.17
C ILE A 14 1.43 5.35 9.33
N PHE A 15 2.50 4.60 9.09
CA PHE A 15 3.15 3.81 10.12
C PHE A 15 4.66 4.05 10.12
N LYS A 16 5.24 4.17 11.32
CA LYS A 16 6.66 4.47 11.52
C LYS A 16 7.37 3.32 12.23
N ILE A 17 8.39 2.80 11.58
CA ILE A 17 9.36 1.87 12.18
C ILE A 17 10.42 2.70 12.89
N LYS A 18 10.59 2.49 14.20
CA LYS A 18 11.59 3.19 15.03
C LYS A 18 12.95 2.48 15.12
N SER A 19 12.99 1.20 14.74
CA SER A 19 14.18 0.33 14.83
C SER A 19 14.33 -0.50 13.56
N PHE A 20 14.62 0.16 12.43
CA PHE A 20 14.65 -0.49 11.11
C PHE A 20 15.68 -1.62 11.02
N ASN A 21 16.82 -1.46 11.69
CA ASN A 21 17.85 -2.49 11.78
C ASN A 21 17.36 -3.86 12.30
N LEU A 22 16.26 -3.92 13.07
CA LEU A 22 15.68 -5.21 13.48
C LEU A 22 15.08 -5.99 12.30
N LEU A 23 14.67 -5.30 11.22
CA LEU A 23 14.23 -5.98 9.99
C LEU A 23 15.39 -6.66 9.25
N ALA A 24 16.62 -6.22 9.49
CA ALA A 24 17.82 -6.82 8.94
C ALA A 24 18.32 -8.02 9.77
N ASP A 25 17.73 -8.27 10.93
CA ASP A 25 17.94 -9.49 11.70
C ASP A 25 17.17 -10.63 11.04
N SER A 26 17.87 -11.72 10.71
CA SER A 26 17.29 -12.89 10.03
C SER A 26 16.22 -13.63 10.85
N THR A 27 16.01 -13.26 12.11
CA THR A 27 14.96 -13.82 12.96
C THR A 27 13.61 -13.15 12.78
N VAL A 28 13.55 -12.01 12.09
CA VAL A 28 12.32 -11.23 11.87
C VAL A 28 11.89 -11.36 10.41
N ASP A 29 10.77 -12.04 10.18
CA ASP A 29 10.19 -12.22 8.83
C ASP A 29 9.69 -10.91 8.21
N GLY A 30 9.42 -9.90 9.04
CA GLY A 30 8.88 -8.62 8.63
C GLY A 30 8.46 -7.73 9.79
N PHE A 31 8.03 -6.52 9.48
CA PHE A 31 7.19 -5.72 10.38
C PHE A 31 5.76 -5.67 9.85
N GLU A 32 4.80 -5.88 10.73
CA GLU A 32 3.39 -5.64 10.49
C GLU A 32 2.97 -4.40 11.28
N SER A 33 2.24 -3.49 10.64
CA SER A 33 1.69 -2.33 11.31
C SER A 33 0.53 -2.70 12.25
N GLY A 34 0.07 -1.74 13.05
CA GLY A 34 -1.26 -1.85 13.64
C GLY A 34 -2.35 -1.88 12.56
N VAL A 35 -3.49 -2.48 12.90
CA VAL A 35 -4.68 -2.55 12.04
C VAL A 35 -5.37 -1.19 11.95
N PHE A 36 -5.86 -0.81 10.77
CA PHE A 36 -6.59 0.43 10.52
C PHE A 36 -7.80 0.19 9.62
N GLU A 37 -8.84 1.01 9.77
CA GLU A 37 -10.05 0.94 8.94
C GLU A 37 -9.92 1.86 7.72
N SER A 38 -10.28 1.35 6.53
CA SER A 38 -10.51 2.17 5.33
C SER A 38 -11.53 1.49 4.41
N GLY A 39 -12.45 2.31 3.87
CA GLY A 39 -13.51 1.85 2.97
C GLY A 39 -14.49 0.83 3.57
N GLY A 40 -14.58 0.76 4.91
CA GLY A 40 -15.39 -0.21 5.65
C GLY A 40 -14.73 -1.57 5.86
N TYR A 41 -13.41 -1.67 5.65
CA TYR A 41 -12.62 -2.88 5.87
C TYR A 41 -11.40 -2.56 6.73
N TYR A 42 -10.90 -3.57 7.44
CA TYR A 42 -9.70 -3.48 8.27
C TYR A 42 -8.46 -3.97 7.52
N TRP A 43 -7.36 -3.22 7.62
CA TRP A 43 -6.14 -3.46 6.87
C TRP A 43 -4.92 -3.31 7.76
N CYS A 44 -3.80 -3.90 7.35
CA CYS A 44 -2.48 -3.61 7.89
C CYS A 44 -1.46 -3.48 6.75
N VAL A 45 -0.35 -2.81 7.03
CA VAL A 45 0.79 -2.67 6.11
C VAL A 45 1.92 -3.57 6.61
N CYS A 46 2.43 -4.43 5.73
CA CYS A 46 3.52 -5.35 6.02
C CYS A 46 4.79 -4.96 5.25
N THR A 47 5.94 -4.92 5.91
CA THR A 47 7.25 -4.73 5.28
C THR A 47 8.13 -5.95 5.49
N ARG A 48 8.85 -6.39 4.45
CA ARG A 48 9.81 -7.50 4.54
C ARG A 48 11.08 -7.17 3.77
N LEU A 49 12.23 -7.64 4.25
CA LEU A 49 13.47 -7.61 3.47
C LEU A 49 13.62 -8.91 2.71
N VAL A 50 13.80 -8.81 1.39
CA VAL A 50 14.01 -9.96 0.52
C VAL A 50 15.43 -9.90 -0.01
N PHE A 51 16.22 -10.88 0.41
CA PHE A 51 17.60 -11.09 -0.03
C PHE A 51 17.60 -12.17 -1.12
N TYR A 52 18.02 -11.80 -2.33
CA TYR A 52 18.19 -12.78 -3.40
C TYR A 52 19.62 -13.32 -3.38
N PRO A 53 19.83 -14.65 -3.47
CA PRO A 53 21.17 -15.23 -3.40
C PRO A 53 22.10 -14.59 -4.45
N LYS A 54 23.32 -14.27 -4.02
CA LYS A 54 24.31 -13.49 -4.78
C LYS A 54 24.67 -14.17 -6.11
N GLY A 55 24.02 -13.73 -7.19
CA GLY A 55 24.44 -13.87 -8.59
C GLY A 55 24.48 -12.49 -9.25
N LYS A 56 25.19 -12.32 -10.37
CA LYS A 56 25.28 -11.03 -11.10
C LYS A 56 23.88 -10.45 -11.33
N GLY A 57 23.49 -9.47 -10.52
CA GLY A 57 22.15 -8.87 -10.53
C GLY A 57 21.34 -8.99 -9.22
N SER A 58 21.93 -9.50 -8.12
CA SER A 58 21.30 -9.55 -6.79
C SER A 58 20.97 -8.14 -6.29
N SER A 59 19.75 -7.70 -6.56
CA SER A 59 19.20 -6.49 -5.98
C SER A 59 18.40 -6.92 -4.77
N ASP A 60 18.93 -6.61 -3.59
CA ASP A 60 18.19 -6.77 -2.35
C ASP A 60 17.12 -5.67 -2.31
N HIS A 61 15.91 -6.07 -1.96
CA HIS A 61 14.76 -5.19 -1.98
C HIS A 61 14.06 -5.20 -0.63
N LEU A 62 13.53 -4.03 -0.29
CA LEU A 62 12.45 -3.89 0.65
C LEU A 62 11.15 -4.14 -0.12
N SER A 63 10.38 -5.11 0.36
CA SER A 63 9.02 -5.38 -0.06
C SER A 63 8.03 -4.67 0.86
N LEU A 64 6.92 -4.21 0.29
CA LEU A 64 5.85 -3.53 1.02
C LEU A 64 4.50 -4.03 0.52
N TYR A 65 3.65 -4.47 1.44
CA TYR A 65 2.36 -5.08 1.16
C TYR A 65 1.24 -4.41 1.94
N LEU A 66 0.06 -4.43 1.35
CA LEU A 66 -1.22 -4.22 1.99
C LEU A 66 -1.84 -5.59 2.26
N LYS A 67 -2.27 -5.82 3.50
CA LYS A 67 -2.92 -7.06 3.91
C LYS A 67 -4.29 -6.72 4.50
N ILE A 68 -5.32 -7.46 4.12
CA ILE A 68 -6.64 -7.36 4.71
C ILE A 68 -6.66 -8.18 6.00
N ASP A 69 -7.22 -7.61 7.07
CA ASP A 69 -7.27 -8.25 8.37
C ASP A 69 -8.27 -9.41 8.38
N GLU A 70 -7.96 -10.47 9.12
CA GLU A 70 -8.81 -11.66 9.19
C GLU A 70 -10.18 -11.39 9.80
N SER A 71 -10.33 -10.35 10.63
CA SER A 71 -11.62 -9.93 11.19
C SER A 71 -12.66 -9.50 10.14
N ASN A 72 -12.23 -9.19 8.90
CA ASN A 72 -13.15 -8.96 7.79
C ASN A 72 -13.75 -10.25 7.21
N SER A 73 -13.20 -11.41 7.57
CA SER A 73 -13.58 -12.70 6.99
C SER A 73 -14.82 -13.23 7.70
N TYR A 74 -15.95 -13.27 7.00
CA TYR A 74 -17.12 -14.01 7.48
C TYR A 74 -16.87 -15.51 7.28
N PRO A 75 -16.87 -16.36 8.34
CA PRO A 75 -16.41 -17.76 8.27
C PRO A 75 -17.09 -18.65 7.23
N ASN A 76 -18.25 -18.24 6.71
CA ASN A 76 -19.11 -19.06 5.86
C ASN A 76 -19.52 -18.38 4.53
N ALA A 77 -18.94 -17.22 4.18
CA ALA A 77 -19.24 -16.53 2.94
C ALA A 77 -17.98 -16.33 2.09
N ALA A 78 -18.06 -16.66 0.81
CA ALA A 78 -17.11 -16.17 -0.18
C ALA A 78 -17.13 -14.64 -0.12
N TRP A 79 -15.96 -14.01 -0.04
CA TRP A 79 -15.81 -12.57 0.11
C TRP A 79 -14.77 -12.11 -0.90
N SER A 80 -15.01 -10.94 -1.48
CA SER A 80 -14.13 -10.36 -2.47
C SER A 80 -14.20 -8.85 -2.35
N VAL A 81 -13.04 -8.21 -2.23
CA VAL A 81 -12.92 -6.76 -2.09
C VAL A 81 -12.03 -6.24 -3.21
N ASN A 82 -12.63 -5.46 -4.10
CA ASN A 82 -11.90 -4.79 -5.17
C ASN A 82 -11.40 -3.44 -4.66
N VAL A 83 -10.11 -3.17 -4.79
CA VAL A 83 -9.51 -1.92 -4.34
C VAL A 83 -8.54 -1.37 -5.38
N CYS A 84 -8.43 -0.05 -5.44
CA CYS A 84 -7.21 0.59 -5.88
C CYS A 84 -6.39 0.93 -4.64
N TYR A 85 -5.08 0.67 -4.64
CA TYR A 85 -4.22 1.09 -3.53
C TYR A 85 -2.94 1.73 -4.01
N ARG A 86 -2.39 2.61 -3.17
CA ARG A 86 -1.06 3.19 -3.29
C ARG A 86 -0.30 2.95 -2.00
N LEU A 87 0.97 2.61 -2.12
CA LEU A 87 1.86 2.44 -0.97
C LEU A 87 2.97 3.47 -1.02
N PHE A 88 3.39 3.95 0.15
CA PHE A 88 4.24 5.11 0.26
C PHE A 88 5.46 4.86 1.15
N VAL A 89 6.55 5.56 0.85
CA VAL A 89 7.67 5.76 1.78
C VAL A 89 7.99 7.25 1.87
N TYR A 90 8.21 7.72 3.10
CA TYR A 90 8.44 9.12 3.40
C TYR A 90 9.92 9.50 3.24
N ASP A 91 10.20 10.53 2.44
CA ASP A 91 11.49 11.21 2.37
C ASP A 91 11.56 12.24 3.51
N GLN A 92 12.24 11.86 4.58
CA GLN A 92 12.31 12.65 5.81
C GLN A 92 13.11 13.96 5.63
N ILE A 93 13.90 14.08 4.57
CA ILE A 93 14.70 15.28 4.27
C ILE A 93 13.86 16.29 3.51
N ARG A 94 13.21 15.86 2.43
CA ARG A 94 12.39 16.73 1.56
C ARG A 94 10.99 16.96 2.10
N LYS A 95 10.57 16.18 3.09
CA LYS A 95 9.21 16.18 3.64
C LYS A 95 8.17 15.89 2.56
N ASP A 96 8.50 14.92 1.70
CA ASP A 96 7.64 14.42 0.64
C ASP A 96 7.54 12.89 0.71
N TYR A 97 6.71 12.31 -0.15
CA TYR A 97 6.50 10.88 -0.23
C TYR A 97 6.86 10.39 -1.62
N LEU A 98 7.44 9.20 -1.69
CA LEU A 98 7.42 8.38 -2.89
C LEU A 98 6.16 7.51 -2.83
N ALA A 99 5.20 7.75 -3.72
CA ALA A 99 4.04 6.89 -3.89
C ALA A 99 4.33 5.84 -4.98
N VAL A 100 3.90 4.62 -4.74
CA VAL A 100 4.03 3.50 -5.67
C VAL A 100 2.65 2.86 -5.87
N GLN A 101 2.28 2.68 -7.13
CA GLN A 101 1.06 1.99 -7.53
C GLN A 101 1.33 1.01 -8.68
N ASP A 102 0.44 0.04 -8.87
CA ASP A 102 0.51 -0.86 -10.02
C ASP A 102 0.27 -0.06 -11.32
N ALA A 103 1.09 -0.34 -12.33
CA ALA A 103 1.04 0.35 -13.63
C ALA A 103 0.16 -0.39 -14.65
N LYS A 104 -0.13 -1.68 -14.43
CA LYS A 104 -0.85 -2.53 -15.40
C LYS A 104 -2.34 -2.61 -15.11
N SER A 105 -2.73 -2.63 -13.84
CA SER A 105 -4.12 -2.57 -13.39
C SER A 105 -4.19 -1.79 -12.10
N GLY A 106 -5.00 -0.73 -12.06
CA GLY A 106 -5.24 0.01 -10.81
C GLY A 106 -6.04 -0.81 -9.80
N VAL A 107 -6.92 -1.68 -10.28
CA VAL A 107 -7.81 -2.50 -9.46
C VAL A 107 -7.15 -3.83 -9.12
N ARG A 108 -7.21 -4.19 -7.84
CA ARG A 108 -6.71 -5.42 -7.26
C ARG A 108 -7.82 -6.04 -6.40
N THR A 109 -7.91 -7.36 -6.43
CA THR A 109 -8.94 -8.11 -5.69
C THR A 109 -8.29 -8.82 -4.53
N PHE A 110 -8.83 -8.60 -3.33
CA PHE A 110 -8.55 -9.38 -2.14
C PHE A 110 -9.69 -10.39 -1.95
N ASP A 111 -9.34 -11.63 -1.61
CA ASP A 111 -10.29 -12.73 -1.36
C ASP A 111 -9.65 -13.77 -0.43
N GLN A 112 -10.31 -14.91 -0.22
CA GLN A 112 -9.83 -16.03 0.60
C GLN A 112 -8.44 -16.55 0.19
N GLN A 113 -8.11 -16.48 -1.10
CA GLN A 113 -6.85 -16.99 -1.63
C GLN A 113 -5.77 -15.90 -1.64
N THR A 114 -6.19 -14.64 -1.66
CA THR A 114 -5.32 -13.47 -1.82
C THR A 114 -5.63 -12.43 -0.76
N SER A 115 -5.13 -12.63 0.46
CA SER A 115 -5.31 -11.69 1.58
C SER A 115 -4.21 -10.62 1.67
N GLU A 116 -3.12 -10.76 0.90
CA GLU A 116 -1.98 -9.85 0.91
C GLU A 116 -1.53 -9.54 -0.53
N LEU A 117 -1.40 -8.26 -0.87
CA LEU A 117 -0.93 -7.79 -2.16
C LEU A 117 -0.02 -6.58 -1.99
N GLY A 118 0.97 -6.44 -2.87
CA GLY A 118 1.98 -5.41 -2.69
C GLY A 118 3.02 -5.37 -3.79
N PHE A 119 4.21 -4.96 -3.41
CA PHE A 119 5.32 -4.79 -4.32
C PHE A 119 6.57 -5.47 -3.74
N ASP A 120 6.94 -6.63 -4.29
CA ASP A 120 8.15 -7.38 -3.92
C ASP A 120 9.45 -6.56 -4.12
N LYS A 121 9.39 -5.58 -5.03
CA LYS A 121 10.51 -4.68 -5.36
C LYS A 121 10.09 -3.24 -5.16
N PHE A 122 9.56 -2.92 -3.98
CA PHE A 122 9.07 -1.57 -3.65
C PHE A 122 10.21 -0.54 -3.65
N LEU A 123 11.31 -0.85 -2.96
CA LEU A 123 12.49 0.00 -2.86
C LEU A 123 13.75 -0.87 -2.82
N THR A 124 14.79 -0.49 -3.55
CA THR A 124 16.09 -1.18 -3.40
C THR A 124 16.72 -0.83 -2.05
N LEU A 125 17.48 -1.76 -1.46
CA LEU A 125 18.25 -1.43 -0.25
C LEU A 125 19.26 -0.31 -0.49
N ALA A 126 19.79 -0.17 -1.72
CA ALA A 126 20.67 0.93 -2.09
C ALA A 126 19.95 2.29 -2.02
N GLU A 127 18.75 2.41 -2.58
CA GLU A 127 17.95 3.64 -2.49
C GLU A 127 17.53 3.94 -1.05
N LEU A 128 17.14 2.92 -0.28
CA LEU A 128 16.74 3.07 1.11
C LEU A 128 17.87 3.63 1.99
N ASN A 129 19.08 3.08 1.84
CA ASN A 129 20.25 3.46 2.62
C ASN A 129 20.96 4.72 2.08
N GLN A 130 20.59 5.21 0.90
CA GLN A 130 21.16 6.43 0.35
C GLN A 130 20.71 7.63 1.17
N HIS A 131 21.61 8.22 1.96
CA HIS A 131 21.31 9.34 2.85
C HIS A 131 20.55 10.49 2.16
N LEU A 132 20.96 10.86 0.95
CA LEU A 132 20.32 11.95 0.17
C LEU A 132 18.89 11.66 -0.28
N LYS A 133 18.40 10.41 -0.20
CA LYS A 133 17.01 10.03 -0.48
C LYS A 133 16.11 10.17 0.75
N GLY A 134 16.66 10.26 1.96
CA GLY A 134 15.91 10.55 3.18
C GLY A 134 14.94 9.47 3.68
N TYR A 135 14.88 8.29 3.04
CA TYR A 135 13.92 7.24 3.41
C TYR A 135 14.26 6.60 4.77
N LEU A 136 15.54 6.30 5.01
CA LEU A 136 16.04 5.84 6.31
C LEU A 136 16.86 6.94 6.98
N LEU A 137 16.36 7.47 8.10
CA LEU A 137 17.04 8.49 8.89
C LEU A 137 16.94 8.14 10.38
N ASN A 138 18.07 8.20 11.10
CA ASN A 138 18.17 7.86 12.53
C ASN A 138 17.57 6.49 12.86
N ASN A 139 17.82 5.49 12.02
CA ASN A 139 17.28 4.14 12.13
C ASN A 139 15.73 4.06 12.06
N THR A 140 15.09 5.12 11.56
CA THR A 140 13.63 5.18 11.40
C THR A 140 13.23 5.27 9.94
N CYS A 141 12.15 4.59 9.59
CA CYS A 141 11.53 4.62 8.28
C CYS A 141 10.01 4.78 8.46
N THR A 142 9.37 5.56 7.59
CA THR A 142 7.93 5.80 7.67
C THR A 142 7.29 5.44 6.34
N PHE A 143 6.26 4.60 6.41
CA PHE A 143 5.48 4.16 5.27
C PHE A 143 4.04 4.63 5.41
N GLY A 144 3.26 4.46 4.36
CA GLY A 144 1.82 4.63 4.45
C GLY A 144 1.07 3.96 3.31
N ALA A 145 -0.25 4.04 3.41
CA ALA A 145 -1.17 3.43 2.48
C ALA A 145 -2.31 4.40 2.15
N GLU A 146 -2.78 4.32 0.92
CA GLU A 146 -4.02 4.94 0.46
C GLU A 146 -4.84 3.87 -0.26
N ILE A 147 -6.11 3.72 0.12
CA ILE A 147 -6.97 2.61 -0.28
C ILE A 147 -8.29 3.20 -0.76
N TYR A 148 -8.69 2.80 -1.96
CA TYR A 148 -9.98 3.12 -2.52
C TYR A 148 -10.73 1.84 -2.80
N VAL A 149 -11.72 1.53 -1.95
CA VAL A 149 -12.58 0.36 -2.11
C VAL A 149 -13.59 0.62 -3.20
N ILE A 150 -13.61 -0.25 -4.20
CA ILE A 150 -14.53 -0.20 -5.33
C ILE A 150 -15.74 -1.05 -5.01
N LYS A 151 -16.89 -0.40 -4.90
CA LYS A 151 -18.20 -1.05 -4.74
C LYS A 151 -18.88 -1.06 -6.11
N PRO A 152 -19.12 -2.22 -6.73
CA PRO A 152 -19.93 -2.31 -7.94
C PRO A 152 -21.29 -1.66 -7.66
N THR A 153 -21.76 -0.82 -8.56
CA THR A 153 -23.07 -0.19 -8.45
C THR A 153 -24.06 -1.05 -9.23
N ASP A 154 -25.08 -1.61 -8.58
CA ASP A 154 -26.14 -2.39 -9.24
C ASP A 154 -27.18 -1.53 -9.96
N THR A 155 -26.94 -0.22 -10.09
CA THR A 155 -27.91 0.74 -10.63
C THR A 155 -27.41 1.33 -11.95
N GLU A 156 -28.05 0.92 -13.05
CA GLU A 156 -28.08 1.73 -14.27
C GLU A 156 -28.75 3.07 -13.93
N GLY A 157 -27.98 4.15 -13.93
CA GLY A 157 -28.53 5.49 -13.80
C GLY A 157 -29.44 5.79 -15.00
N THR A 158 -30.74 5.62 -14.83
CA THR A 158 -31.72 6.06 -15.83
C THR A 158 -32.01 7.52 -15.56
N LEU A 159 -31.52 8.41 -16.43
CA LEU A 159 -31.97 9.80 -16.45
C LEU A 159 -33.44 9.79 -16.88
N SER A 160 -34.33 10.14 -15.96
CA SER A 160 -35.73 10.35 -16.29
C SER A 160 -35.86 11.69 -17.06
N LYS A 161 -36.85 11.81 -17.94
CA LYS A 161 -37.06 13.05 -18.71
C LYS A 161 -37.34 14.28 -17.82
N GLU A 162 -37.69 14.08 -16.55
CA GLU A 162 -37.92 15.17 -15.59
C GLU A 162 -36.61 15.88 -15.20
N ASP A 163 -35.49 15.16 -15.16
CA ASP A 163 -34.17 15.71 -14.83
C ASP A 163 -33.62 16.61 -15.95
N SER A 164 -34.08 16.42 -17.19
CA SER A 164 -33.68 17.26 -18.34
C SER A 164 -34.35 18.63 -18.37
N LEU A 165 -35.45 18.84 -17.63
CA LEU A 165 -36.10 20.14 -17.52
C LEU A 165 -35.44 21.04 -16.46
N ALA A 166 -34.79 20.45 -15.45
CA ALA A 166 -34.12 21.19 -14.38
C ALA A 166 -32.79 21.85 -14.80
N ILE A 167 -32.26 21.51 -15.99
CA ILE A 167 -31.02 22.08 -16.53
C ILE A 167 -31.29 23.27 -17.49
N LYS A 168 -32.56 23.66 -17.66
CA LYS A 168 -32.93 24.88 -18.39
C LYS A 168 -33.80 25.81 -17.54
N VAL A 169 -33.24 26.42 -16.49
CA VAL A 169 -33.50 27.83 -16.09
C VAL A 169 -32.29 28.33 -15.32
#